data_AF-A0A7V8YB18-F1
#
_entry.id   AF-A0A7V8YB18-F1
#
_cell.length_a   1.000
_cell.length_b   1.000
_cell.length_c   1.000
_cell.angle_alpha   90.00
_cell.angle_beta   90.00
_cell.angle_gamma   90.00
#
_symmetry.space_group_name_H-M   'P 1'
#
loop_
_entity.id
_entity.type
_entity.pdbx_description
1 polymer ?
#
loop_
_entity_poly.entity_id
_entity_poly.type
_entity_poly.pdbx_seq_one_letter_code
_entity_poly.pdbx_strand_id
1 'polypeptide(L)'
;MTFRIAAIAALFAGCNPDGSDGDATDAAGEVPTVALSETDRLVRASMALRGIRPTVTELQIVRGDPAALEGIVDGYLESPEFLEVMKDLHAERLLLRTDTQFQLPALGPLQESGFDQADIYEATTESPLRFVAQVIGDDLPYTTVVTADWMLTNDVLAQMYGLAYDPQGEAWQESEWSDGRPLAGLLSDSEMWRRHVSNGFNFHRGRANLVADAFLCEDFASRDVLVEGGVSLSDPLAVAGELTTNPSCVGCHQSLDPLAAFFWGYKEQIMRNAVTSAYTADCAWNWNNGDPYRGSYRPEHFCYPLKFYEATEQDGWASPDIALRPPAFYGVPGEDVTDLGEMIAEDPRFSICTVRNFYAYLAEVQRTDVPLDLTTELRDAFVASNFSAKQLAKSIVLSEPFAIAGAVSTPVTATATASTPFIPGIQVIRPEQYARTIEDLTGFTWETNPDLASCAVGTNVCWGDTNLLTTDRFGYRAMFGGVDGLQVTASIIGATPTKMMVMEILGAEAAGYVVAADFGTSAANRKLLT
;
A
#
# COMPACT_ATOMS: atom_id res chain seq x y z
N MET A 1 -24.60 -34.11 -45.58
CA MET A 1 -23.69 -34.66 -46.60
C MET A 1 -23.06 -33.49 -47.33
N THR A 2 -21.93 -33.01 -46.82
CA THR A 2 -20.59 -33.22 -47.40
C THR A 2 -20.28 -32.19 -48.49
N PHE A 3 -19.58 -31.12 -48.12
CA PHE A 3 -18.53 -30.56 -48.98
C PHE A 3 -17.34 -30.17 -48.11
N ARG A 4 -16.20 -30.72 -48.51
CA ARG A 4 -14.88 -30.61 -47.89
C ARG A 4 -14.02 -29.71 -48.78
N ILE A 5 -13.17 -28.93 -48.11
CA ILE A 5 -11.83 -28.46 -48.52
C ILE A 5 -11.76 -27.34 -49.58
N ALA A 6 -11.12 -26.23 -49.18
CA ALA A 6 -10.08 -25.58 -49.97
C ALA A 6 -9.09 -24.88 -49.04
N ALA A 7 -7.86 -25.40 -49.00
CA ALA A 7 -6.69 -24.76 -48.43
C ALA A 7 -6.27 -23.58 -49.33
N ILE A 8 -5.85 -22.46 -48.73
CA ILE A 8 -5.14 -21.39 -49.45
C ILE A 8 -3.67 -21.47 -49.06
N ALA A 9 -2.88 -21.79 -50.09
CA ALA A 9 -1.43 -21.83 -50.07
C ALA A 9 -0.84 -20.41 -50.12
N ALA A 10 0.33 -20.29 -49.50
CA ALA A 10 1.20 -19.13 -49.51
C ALA A 10 1.55 -18.67 -50.94
N LEU A 11 1.56 -17.35 -51.14
CA LEU A 11 2.24 -16.70 -52.27
C LEU A 11 3.44 -15.92 -51.76
N PHE A 12 4.61 -16.37 -52.23
CA PHE A 12 5.90 -15.71 -52.15
C PHE A 12 5.87 -14.38 -52.90
N ALA A 13 6.28 -13.30 -52.24
CA ALA A 13 6.72 -12.08 -52.90
C ALA A 13 8.24 -12.14 -53.06
N GLY A 14 8.71 -12.03 -54.30
CA GLY A 14 10.12 -12.17 -54.69
C GLY A 14 10.97 -10.97 -54.32
N CYS A 15 12.25 -11.23 -54.03
CA CYS A 15 13.29 -10.21 -54.01
C CYS A 15 14.11 -10.30 -55.30
N ASN A 16 14.15 -9.18 -56.03
CA ASN A 16 15.03 -8.92 -57.14
C ASN A 16 16.43 -8.58 -56.59
N PRO A 17 17.53 -9.19 -57.07
CA PRO A 17 18.87 -8.76 -56.75
C PRO A 17 19.34 -7.75 -57.80
N ASP A 18 19.58 -6.50 -57.41
CA ASP A 18 20.65 -5.64 -57.93
C ASP A 18 20.45 -4.18 -57.51
N GLY A 19 21.50 -3.59 -56.91
CA GLY A 19 21.89 -2.21 -57.18
C GLY A 19 21.35 -1.11 -56.25
N SER A 20 22.09 -0.89 -55.16
CA SER A 20 22.38 0.41 -54.53
C SER A 20 21.22 1.40 -54.32
N ASP A 21 20.73 1.49 -53.09
CA ASP A 21 20.16 2.73 -52.57
C ASP A 21 20.60 2.96 -51.12
N GLY A 22 20.82 4.24 -50.82
CA GLY A 22 21.62 4.73 -49.71
C GLY A 22 21.14 4.35 -48.32
N ASP A 23 22.09 4.48 -47.40
CA ASP A 23 21.94 4.45 -45.95
C ASP A 23 21.03 5.62 -45.50
N ALA A 24 19.73 5.46 -45.73
CA ALA A 24 18.71 6.24 -45.05
C ALA A 24 18.45 5.52 -43.74
N THR A 25 19.07 6.01 -42.67
CA THR A 25 18.58 5.79 -41.32
C THR A 25 17.17 6.36 -41.27
N ASP A 26 16.16 5.54 -41.54
CA ASP A 26 14.78 5.81 -41.16
C ASP A 26 14.76 5.88 -39.64
N ALA A 27 15.00 7.09 -39.11
CA ALA A 27 14.74 7.40 -37.73
C ALA A 27 13.24 7.16 -37.53
N ALA A 28 12.91 6.06 -36.87
CA ALA A 28 11.60 5.81 -36.31
C ALA A 28 11.19 7.05 -35.50
N GLY A 29 10.33 7.89 -36.08
CA GLY A 29 9.77 9.03 -35.37
C GLY A 29 8.81 8.54 -34.29
N GLU A 30 8.85 9.14 -33.12
CA GLU A 30 7.91 8.86 -32.04
C GLU A 30 6.53 9.48 -32.36
N VAL A 31 5.45 8.84 -31.90
CA VAL A 31 4.10 9.40 -32.06
C VAL A 31 4.02 10.75 -31.31
N PRO A 32 3.65 11.87 -31.96
CA PRO A 32 3.58 13.16 -31.29
C PRO A 32 2.58 13.17 -30.13
N THR A 33 2.92 13.85 -29.04
CA THR A 33 2.10 13.99 -27.84
C THR A 33 1.57 15.41 -27.65
N VAL A 34 0.50 15.55 -26.88
CA VAL A 34 -0.05 16.83 -26.45
C VAL A 34 0.32 17.04 -24.99
N ALA A 35 1.08 18.08 -24.69
CA ALA A 35 1.37 18.48 -23.32
C ALA A 35 0.18 19.21 -22.69
N LEU A 36 0.03 19.06 -21.37
CA LEU A 36 -0.87 19.88 -20.56
C LEU A 36 -0.43 21.34 -20.55
N SER A 37 -1.38 22.26 -20.37
CA SER A 37 -1.04 23.62 -20.00
C SER A 37 -0.36 23.65 -18.62
N GLU A 38 0.48 24.64 -18.34
CA GLU A 38 1.17 24.74 -17.05
C GLU A 38 0.19 24.87 -15.87
N THR A 39 -0.97 25.48 -16.09
CA THR A 39 -2.07 25.47 -15.10
C THR A 39 -2.68 24.09 -14.90
N ASP A 40 -2.84 23.28 -15.95
CA ASP A 40 -3.36 21.92 -15.81
C ASP A 40 -2.30 20.98 -15.20
N ARG A 41 -1.00 21.21 -15.50
CA ARG A 41 0.11 20.53 -14.83
C ARG A 41 0.10 20.83 -13.34
N LEU A 42 -0.14 22.08 -12.94
CA LEU A 42 -0.27 22.45 -11.53
C LEU A 42 -1.47 21.76 -10.86
N VAL A 43 -2.62 21.68 -11.53
CA VAL A 43 -3.79 20.94 -11.02
C VAL A 43 -3.41 19.47 -10.82
N ARG A 44 -2.79 18.85 -11.82
CA ARG A 44 -2.36 17.45 -11.75
C ARG A 44 -1.37 17.21 -10.61
N ALA A 45 -0.35 18.05 -10.48
CA ALA A 45 0.64 17.96 -9.42
C ALA A 45 0.01 18.15 -8.02
N SER A 46 -0.90 19.13 -7.86
CA SER A 46 -1.59 19.34 -6.59
C SER A 46 -2.49 18.17 -6.20
N MET A 47 -3.25 17.62 -7.15
CA MET A 47 -4.10 16.45 -6.89
C MET A 47 -3.25 15.23 -6.53
N ALA A 48 -2.15 15.00 -7.26
CA ALA A 48 -1.26 13.88 -7.00
C ALA A 48 -0.50 14.03 -5.68
N LEU A 49 -0.03 15.23 -5.33
CA LEU A 49 0.77 15.45 -4.12
C LEU A 49 -0.04 15.77 -2.87
N ARG A 50 -1.21 16.41 -2.96
CA ARG A 50 -2.00 16.85 -1.80
C ARG A 50 -3.40 16.23 -1.74
N GLY A 51 -3.88 15.68 -2.86
CA GLY A 51 -5.27 15.23 -2.96
C GLY A 51 -6.31 16.36 -2.87
N ILE A 52 -5.89 17.60 -3.08
CA ILE A 52 -6.74 18.80 -3.14
C ILE A 52 -6.35 19.66 -4.34
N ARG A 53 -7.25 20.54 -4.76
CA ARG A 53 -7.00 21.43 -5.90
C ARG A 53 -6.07 22.58 -5.53
N PRO A 54 -5.31 23.13 -6.50
CA PRO A 54 -4.59 24.38 -6.27
C PRO A 54 -5.55 25.51 -5.93
N THR A 55 -5.07 26.45 -5.12
CA THR A 55 -5.76 27.69 -4.84
C THR A 55 -5.88 28.53 -6.12
N VAL A 56 -6.87 29.43 -6.15
CA VAL A 56 -7.04 30.37 -7.26
C VAL A 56 -5.79 31.25 -7.44
N THR A 57 -5.13 31.62 -6.34
CA THR A 57 -3.88 32.41 -6.37
C THR A 57 -2.74 31.64 -7.01
N GLU A 58 -2.53 30.36 -6.66
CA GLU A 58 -1.52 29.50 -7.29
C GLU A 58 -1.76 29.38 -8.81
N LEU A 59 -3.02 29.16 -9.23
CA LEU A 59 -3.38 29.11 -10.65
C LEU A 59 -3.11 30.43 -11.39
N GLN A 60 -3.35 31.58 -10.74
CA GLN A 60 -3.07 32.89 -11.30
C GLN A 60 -1.57 33.15 -11.43
N ILE A 61 -0.77 32.74 -10.43
CA ILE A 61 0.69 32.84 -10.46
C ILE A 61 1.24 32.05 -11.64
N VAL A 62 0.91 30.75 -11.77
CA VAL A 62 1.42 29.91 -12.86
C VAL A 62 0.92 30.38 -14.23
N ARG A 63 -0.30 30.92 -14.32
CA ARG A 63 -0.79 31.51 -15.57
C ARG A 63 0.03 32.74 -15.99
N GLY A 64 0.49 33.55 -15.03
CA GLY A 64 1.29 34.74 -15.28
C GLY A 64 2.78 34.46 -15.48
N ASP A 65 3.30 33.46 -14.79
CA ASP A 65 4.68 33.01 -14.83
C ASP A 65 4.73 31.47 -14.75
N PRO A 66 4.80 30.78 -15.90
CA PRO A 66 4.81 29.32 -15.90
C PRO A 66 6.04 28.69 -15.22
N ALA A 67 7.15 29.43 -15.08
CA ALA A 67 8.33 28.94 -14.37
C ALA A 67 8.11 28.82 -12.85
N ALA A 68 7.05 29.43 -12.32
CA ALA A 68 6.70 29.36 -10.90
C ALA A 68 6.19 27.97 -10.45
N LEU A 69 5.83 27.08 -11.38
CA LEU A 69 5.26 25.76 -11.05
C LEU A 69 6.17 24.96 -10.13
N GLU A 70 7.47 24.87 -10.44
CA GLU A 70 8.42 24.07 -9.67
C GLU A 70 8.52 24.56 -8.21
N GLY A 71 8.63 25.87 -8.01
CA GLY A 71 8.70 26.43 -6.66
C GLY A 71 7.40 26.28 -5.85
N ILE A 72 6.25 26.18 -6.51
CA ILE A 72 4.98 25.84 -5.85
C ILE A 72 4.96 24.36 -5.47
N VAL A 73 5.45 23.47 -6.33
CA VAL A 73 5.59 22.03 -6.02
C VAL A 73 6.49 21.82 -4.81
N ASP A 74 7.59 22.56 -4.68
CA ASP A 74 8.44 22.51 -3.48
C ASP A 74 7.64 22.79 -2.19
N GLY A 75 6.73 23.77 -2.23
CA GLY A 75 5.85 24.08 -1.11
C GLY A 75 4.83 22.98 -0.80
N TYR A 76 4.40 22.21 -1.80
CA TYR A 76 3.47 21.09 -1.58
C TYR A 76 4.14 19.95 -0.83
N LEU A 77 5.42 19.69 -1.05
CA LEU A 77 6.16 18.61 -0.39
C LEU A 77 6.35 18.83 1.11
N GLU A 78 6.22 20.08 1.57
CA GLU A 78 6.29 20.47 2.99
C GLU A 78 4.91 20.53 3.65
N SER A 79 3.84 20.24 2.92
CA SER A 79 2.48 20.37 3.42
C SER A 79 2.00 19.11 4.17
N PRO A 80 1.13 19.24 5.18
CA PRO A 80 0.56 18.07 5.87
C PRO A 80 -0.26 17.18 4.92
N GLU A 81 -0.88 17.76 3.90
CA GLU A 81 -1.63 17.01 2.89
C GLU A 81 -0.73 16.08 2.06
N PHE A 82 0.53 16.44 1.84
CA PHE A 82 1.49 15.55 1.19
C PHE A 82 1.76 14.31 2.01
N LEU A 83 1.89 14.45 3.34
CA LEU A 83 2.05 13.30 4.23
C LEU A 83 0.81 12.40 4.24
N GLU A 84 -0.41 12.97 4.14
CA GLU A 84 -1.63 12.18 3.99
C GLU A 84 -1.67 11.39 2.67
N VAL A 85 -1.25 11.99 1.55
CA VAL A 85 -1.11 11.26 0.27
C VAL A 85 -0.06 10.15 0.37
N MET A 86 1.06 10.40 1.05
CA MET A 86 2.05 9.34 1.27
C MET A 86 1.46 8.21 2.10
N LYS A 87 0.68 8.48 3.15
CA LYS A 87 -0.03 7.44 3.90
C LYS A 87 -0.98 6.66 3.00
N ASP A 88 -1.74 7.32 2.12
CA ASP A 88 -2.66 6.65 1.20
C ASP A 88 -1.92 5.71 0.22
N LEU A 89 -0.79 6.16 -0.33
CA LEU A 89 0.07 5.36 -1.20
C LEU A 89 0.51 4.06 -0.52
N HIS A 90 1.04 4.17 0.70
CA HIS A 90 1.52 3.02 1.45
C HIS A 90 0.36 2.14 1.94
N ALA A 91 -0.78 2.73 2.30
CA ALA A 91 -1.97 1.98 2.66
C ALA A 91 -2.46 1.11 1.51
N GLU A 92 -2.53 1.66 0.30
CA GLU A 92 -2.91 0.91 -0.89
C GLU A 92 -1.88 -0.19 -1.20
N ARG A 93 -0.59 0.12 -1.14
CA ARG A 93 0.47 -0.82 -1.51
C ARG A 93 0.62 -1.97 -0.51
N LEU A 94 0.52 -1.67 0.77
CA LEU A 94 0.63 -2.63 1.87
C LEU A 94 -0.72 -3.25 2.23
N LEU A 95 -1.80 -2.86 1.55
CA LEU A 95 -3.18 -3.34 1.77
C LEU A 95 -3.64 -3.14 3.22
N LEU A 96 -3.27 -2.00 3.80
CA LEU A 96 -3.65 -1.58 5.16
C LEU A 96 -5.02 -0.88 5.16
N ARG A 97 -5.42 -0.33 6.32
CA ARG A 97 -6.75 0.29 6.53
C ARG A 97 -7.90 -0.67 6.21
N THR A 98 -7.74 -1.94 6.59
CA THR A 98 -8.80 -2.93 6.50
C THR A 98 -9.69 -2.82 7.73
N ASP A 99 -10.97 -2.53 7.55
CA ASP A 99 -11.98 -2.40 8.62
C ASP A 99 -12.98 -3.57 8.66
N THR A 100 -12.95 -4.46 7.65
CA THR A 100 -13.92 -5.55 7.50
C THR A 100 -13.53 -6.81 8.28
N GLN A 101 -12.24 -7.09 8.48
CA GLN A 101 -11.74 -8.23 9.26
C GLN A 101 -10.57 -7.84 10.19
N PHE A 102 -10.16 -8.79 11.03
CA PHE A 102 -9.00 -8.71 11.93
C PHE A 102 -8.98 -7.55 12.95
N GLN A 103 -10.13 -6.93 13.19
CA GLN A 103 -10.31 -5.91 14.22
C GLN A 103 -10.13 -6.51 15.62
N LEU A 104 -9.23 -5.91 16.40
CA LEU A 104 -9.05 -6.27 17.81
C LEU A 104 -10.14 -5.62 18.67
N PRO A 105 -10.59 -6.27 19.75
CA PRO A 105 -11.74 -5.80 20.50
C PRO A 105 -11.35 -4.73 21.53
N ALA A 106 -12.24 -3.77 21.77
CA ALA A 106 -12.20 -2.88 22.93
C ALA A 106 -12.57 -3.66 24.20
N LEU A 107 -11.55 -4.14 24.91
CA LEU A 107 -11.67 -4.95 26.14
C LEU A 107 -10.59 -4.57 27.15
N GLY A 108 -10.83 -4.89 28.42
CA GLY A 108 -9.90 -4.66 29.51
C GLY A 108 -9.48 -3.18 29.60
N PRO A 109 -8.17 -2.86 29.64
CA PRO A 109 -7.71 -1.49 29.83
C PRO A 109 -8.18 -0.52 28.73
N LEU A 110 -8.38 -1.00 27.49
CA LEU A 110 -8.89 -0.16 26.41
C LEU A 110 -10.34 0.28 26.66
N GLN A 111 -11.19 -0.67 27.07
CA GLN A 111 -12.58 -0.38 27.42
C GLN A 111 -12.67 0.47 28.69
N GLU A 112 -11.81 0.21 29.67
CA GLU A 112 -11.73 0.99 30.93
C GLU A 112 -11.30 2.44 30.67
N SER A 113 -10.44 2.67 29.67
CA SER A 113 -10.03 3.99 29.19
C SER A 113 -11.07 4.68 28.31
N GLY A 114 -12.16 3.99 27.96
CA GLY A 114 -13.26 4.53 27.18
C GLY A 114 -13.06 4.49 25.66
N PHE A 115 -12.04 3.78 25.17
CA PHE A 115 -11.83 3.62 23.73
C PHE A 115 -12.88 2.72 23.11
N ASP A 116 -13.31 3.08 21.91
CA ASP A 116 -14.23 2.31 21.10
C ASP A 116 -13.52 1.54 19.97
N GLN A 117 -14.29 0.94 19.05
CA GLN A 117 -13.73 0.16 17.95
C GLN A 117 -13.05 1.05 16.90
N ALA A 118 -13.55 2.27 16.67
CA ALA A 118 -12.97 3.19 15.71
C ALA A 118 -11.61 3.70 16.23
N ASP A 119 -11.49 3.97 17.54
CA ASP A 119 -10.20 4.33 18.15
C ASP A 119 -9.15 3.23 17.92
N ILE A 120 -9.53 1.96 18.13
CA ILE A 120 -8.63 0.82 17.92
C ILE A 120 -8.30 0.63 16.45
N TYR A 121 -9.29 0.79 15.58
CA TYR A 121 -9.09 0.70 14.13
C TYR A 121 -8.12 1.79 13.64
N GLU A 122 -8.36 3.05 13.99
CA GLU A 122 -7.50 4.17 13.61
C GLU A 122 -6.09 3.97 14.15
N ALA A 123 -5.96 3.73 15.46
CA ALA A 123 -4.66 3.58 16.09
C ALA A 123 -3.84 2.47 15.42
N THR A 124 -4.46 1.31 15.17
CA THR A 124 -3.71 0.19 14.61
C THR A 124 -3.40 0.33 13.14
N THR A 125 -4.34 0.81 12.33
CA THR A 125 -4.14 0.91 10.87
C THR A 125 -3.31 2.11 10.46
N GLU A 126 -3.34 3.21 11.24
CA GLU A 126 -2.57 4.41 10.94
C GLU A 126 -1.15 4.38 11.50
N SER A 127 -0.84 3.57 12.53
CA SER A 127 0.50 3.46 13.10
C SER A 127 1.63 3.27 12.07
N PRO A 128 1.63 2.19 11.26
CA PRO A 128 2.66 1.99 10.25
C PRO A 128 2.68 3.11 9.18
N LEU A 129 1.53 3.70 8.88
CA LEU A 129 1.41 4.75 7.87
C LEU A 129 1.98 6.08 8.38
N ARG A 130 1.70 6.42 9.63
CA ARG A 130 2.26 7.61 10.30
C ARG A 130 3.77 7.47 10.49
N PHE A 131 4.26 6.28 10.80
CA PHE A 131 5.69 5.99 10.84
C PHE A 131 6.35 6.32 9.49
N VAL A 132 5.80 5.80 8.38
CA VAL A 132 6.31 6.12 7.03
C VAL A 132 6.19 7.63 6.72
N ALA A 133 5.07 8.24 7.09
CA ALA A 133 4.87 9.67 6.91
C ALA A 133 5.90 10.51 7.68
N GLN A 134 6.30 10.10 8.88
CA GLN A 134 7.35 10.77 9.64
C GLN A 134 8.72 10.59 9.00
N VAL A 135 9.08 9.38 8.56
CA VAL A 135 10.32 9.14 7.78
C VAL A 135 10.41 10.08 6.58
N ILE A 136 9.30 10.26 5.85
CA ILE A 136 9.23 11.15 4.69
C ILE A 136 9.22 12.63 5.09
N GLY A 137 8.47 12.99 6.13
CA GLY A 137 8.32 14.36 6.62
C GLY A 137 9.64 14.95 7.12
N ASP A 138 10.39 14.13 7.85
CA ASP A 138 11.72 14.46 8.39
C ASP A 138 12.84 14.36 7.33
N ASP A 139 12.50 13.98 6.09
CA ASP A 139 13.42 13.79 4.95
C ASP A 139 14.57 12.81 5.27
N LEU A 140 14.26 11.77 6.04
CA LEU A 140 15.17 10.66 6.27
C LEU A 140 15.32 9.82 4.99
N PRO A 141 16.44 9.08 4.82
CA PRO A 141 16.56 8.13 3.72
C PRO A 141 15.39 7.17 3.74
N TYR A 142 14.69 7.00 2.62
CA TYR A 142 13.50 6.17 2.58
C TYR A 142 13.78 4.68 2.89
N THR A 143 15.04 4.24 2.84
CA THR A 143 15.46 2.92 3.38
C THR A 143 15.12 2.75 4.86
N THR A 144 15.02 3.83 5.63
CA THR A 144 14.61 3.83 7.05
C THR A 144 13.26 3.14 7.27
N VAL A 145 12.37 3.07 6.28
CA VAL A 145 11.08 2.35 6.42
C VAL A 145 11.24 0.85 6.71
N VAL A 146 12.41 0.26 6.42
CA VAL A 146 12.74 -1.15 6.73
C VAL A 146 13.92 -1.31 7.69
N THR A 147 14.64 -0.24 8.05
CA THR A 147 15.82 -0.32 8.94
C THR A 147 15.65 0.41 10.27
N ALA A 148 14.57 1.16 10.48
CA ALA A 148 14.35 1.88 11.73
C ALA A 148 14.28 0.93 12.93
N ASP A 149 14.87 1.36 14.05
CA ASP A 149 14.79 0.70 15.35
C ASP A 149 13.66 1.24 16.23
N TRP A 150 12.77 2.07 15.67
CA TRP A 150 11.66 2.71 16.37
C TRP A 150 10.34 2.57 15.61
N MET A 151 9.24 2.89 16.28
CA MET A 151 7.89 2.93 15.72
C MET A 151 7.08 4.08 16.34
N LEU A 152 5.91 4.39 15.78
CA LEU A 152 5.01 5.41 16.35
C LEU A 152 3.85 4.82 17.14
N THR A 153 3.77 5.20 18.40
CA THR A 153 2.69 4.81 19.30
C THR A 153 1.76 5.99 19.62
N ASN A 154 0.54 5.67 20.02
CA ASN A 154 -0.39 6.58 20.70
C ASN A 154 -0.90 5.89 21.98
N ASP A 155 -1.81 6.52 22.73
CA ASP A 155 -2.35 5.95 23.97
C ASP A 155 -2.95 4.55 23.77
N VAL A 156 -3.72 4.37 22.70
CA VAL A 156 -4.34 3.07 22.35
C VAL A 156 -3.28 2.00 22.13
N LEU A 157 -2.28 2.24 21.29
CA LEU A 157 -1.21 1.27 21.00
C LEU A 157 -0.32 1.00 22.21
N ALA A 158 -0.05 2.02 23.01
CA ALA A 158 0.72 1.90 24.24
C ALA A 158 0.03 0.95 25.23
N GLN A 159 -1.29 1.04 25.37
CA GLN A 159 -2.06 0.08 26.17
C GLN A 159 -2.17 -1.30 25.49
N MET A 160 -2.32 -1.33 24.17
CA MET A 160 -2.45 -2.58 23.41
C MET A 160 -1.20 -3.45 23.47
N TYR A 161 -0.02 -2.86 23.42
CA TYR A 161 1.25 -3.58 23.32
C TYR A 161 2.21 -3.28 24.48
N GLY A 162 1.79 -2.49 25.48
CA GLY A 162 2.62 -2.17 26.65
C GLY A 162 3.84 -1.35 26.28
N LEU A 163 3.64 -0.29 25.50
CA LEU A 163 4.70 0.56 24.95
C LEU A 163 4.91 1.81 25.82
N ALA A 164 6.06 2.46 25.67
CA ALA A 164 6.33 3.72 26.36
C ALA A 164 5.47 4.84 25.75
N TYR A 165 4.80 5.64 26.58
CA TYR A 165 3.95 6.74 26.13
C TYR A 165 3.80 7.78 27.24
N ASP A 166 3.97 9.06 26.89
CA ASP A 166 3.69 10.17 27.80
C ASP A 166 2.28 10.74 27.52
N PRO A 167 1.29 10.58 28.42
CA PRO A 167 -0.06 11.10 28.21
C PRO A 167 -0.14 12.64 28.23
N GLN A 168 0.94 13.35 28.56
CA GLN A 168 1.04 14.81 28.47
C GLN A 168 1.76 15.30 27.20
N GLY A 169 2.29 14.37 26.39
CA GLY A 169 3.01 14.67 25.15
C GLY A 169 2.09 14.81 23.93
N GLU A 170 2.69 14.70 22.75
CA GLU A 170 1.94 14.67 21.48
C GLU A 170 1.10 13.39 21.36
N ALA A 171 0.04 13.42 20.54
CA ALA A 171 -0.85 12.28 20.40
C ALA A 171 -0.13 11.03 19.86
N TRP A 172 0.83 11.24 18.94
CA TRP A 172 1.68 10.21 18.36
C TRP A 172 3.13 10.48 18.78
N GLN A 173 3.82 9.44 19.24
CA GLN A 173 5.16 9.53 19.81
C GLN A 173 6.03 8.37 19.33
N GLU A 174 7.33 8.61 19.20
CA GLU A 174 8.32 7.55 19.01
C GLU A 174 8.31 6.58 20.21
N SER A 175 8.38 5.29 19.93
CA SER A 175 8.51 4.21 20.92
C SER A 175 9.20 2.99 20.29
N GLU A 176 9.47 1.98 21.11
CA GLU A 176 10.01 0.68 20.71
C GLU A 176 9.08 -0.45 21.15
N TRP A 177 9.14 -1.59 20.45
CA TRP A 177 8.37 -2.79 20.81
C TRP A 177 8.89 -3.41 22.11
N SER A 178 7.99 -3.79 23.01
CA SER A 178 8.35 -4.30 24.35
C SER A 178 8.34 -5.83 24.49
N ASP A 179 7.96 -6.57 23.44
CA ASP A 179 7.89 -8.04 23.45
C ASP A 179 9.16 -8.75 22.98
N GLY A 180 10.27 -8.01 22.82
CA GLY A 180 11.60 -8.53 22.53
C GLY A 180 11.81 -8.91 21.07
N ARG A 181 10.93 -8.47 20.15
CA ARG A 181 11.15 -8.63 18.71
C ARG A 181 12.33 -7.80 18.22
N PRO A 182 13.05 -8.25 17.18
CA PRO A 182 14.00 -7.41 16.45
C PRO A 182 13.29 -6.21 15.81
N LEU A 183 13.99 -5.09 15.68
CA LEU A 183 13.45 -3.80 15.24
C LEU A 183 13.94 -3.49 13.82
N ALA A 184 12.99 -3.31 12.90
CA ALA A 184 13.23 -3.19 11.45
C ALA A 184 12.07 -2.43 10.75
N GLY A 185 11.67 -1.29 11.32
CA GLY A 185 10.60 -0.43 10.81
C GLY A 185 9.31 -1.21 10.53
N LEU A 186 8.81 -1.12 9.29
CA LEU A 186 7.62 -1.84 8.84
C LEU A 186 7.71 -3.36 8.96
N LEU A 187 8.93 -3.93 8.91
CA LEU A 187 9.09 -5.38 9.05
C LEU A 187 8.84 -5.87 10.48
N SER A 188 8.88 -4.95 11.46
CA SER A 188 8.58 -5.25 12.84
C SER A 188 7.16 -4.92 13.27
N ASP A 189 6.38 -4.26 12.41
CA ASP A 189 5.08 -3.70 12.74
C ASP A 189 4.00 -4.77 12.96
N SER A 190 3.21 -4.58 14.01
CA SER A 190 2.15 -5.54 14.36
C SER A 190 0.96 -5.49 13.40
N GLU A 191 0.60 -4.32 12.88
CA GLU A 191 -0.52 -4.23 11.93
C GLU A 191 -0.17 -4.89 10.59
N MET A 192 1.06 -4.70 10.10
CA MET A 192 1.58 -5.41 8.93
C MET A 192 1.30 -6.92 9.01
N TRP A 193 1.60 -7.54 10.16
CA TRP A 193 1.47 -8.98 10.36
C TRP A 193 0.10 -9.46 10.83
N ARG A 194 -0.75 -8.56 11.34
CA ARG A 194 -2.18 -8.83 11.56
C ARG A 194 -2.98 -8.76 10.27
N ARG A 195 -2.61 -7.85 9.36
CA ARG A 195 -3.17 -7.79 8.02
C ARG A 195 -2.66 -8.96 7.18
N HIS A 196 -1.36 -9.21 7.15
CA HIS A 196 -0.75 -10.29 6.37
C HIS A 196 -0.45 -11.51 7.24
N VAL A 197 -1.54 -12.22 7.56
CA VAL A 197 -1.54 -13.36 8.47
C VAL A 197 -0.70 -14.53 7.96
N SER A 198 -0.14 -15.30 8.87
CA SER A 198 0.26 -16.68 8.59
C SER A 198 -0.81 -17.62 9.13
N ASN A 199 -1.08 -18.71 8.41
CA ASN A 199 -2.04 -19.73 8.83
C ASN A 199 -1.35 -20.96 9.46
N GLY A 200 -0.08 -20.82 9.86
CA GLY A 200 0.78 -21.89 10.34
C GLY A 200 1.32 -22.79 9.23
N PHE A 201 0.44 -23.30 8.37
CA PHE A 201 0.82 -24.21 7.29
C PHE A 201 1.59 -23.55 6.14
N ASN A 202 1.43 -22.24 5.94
CA ASN A 202 2.20 -21.51 4.94
C ASN A 202 3.64 -21.21 5.40
N PHE A 203 3.98 -21.45 6.67
CA PHE A 203 5.30 -21.17 7.26
C PHE A 203 5.81 -19.77 6.92
N HIS A 204 4.97 -18.75 7.11
CA HIS A 204 5.21 -17.34 6.81
C HIS A 204 5.49 -16.96 5.35
N ARG A 205 5.34 -17.87 4.38
CA ARG A 205 5.55 -17.56 2.94
C ARG A 205 4.67 -16.43 2.41
N GLY A 206 3.48 -16.23 2.98
CA GLY A 206 2.63 -15.09 2.64
C GLY A 206 3.25 -13.74 3.02
N ARG A 207 3.89 -13.65 4.20
CA ARG A 207 4.62 -12.45 4.65
C ARG A 207 5.87 -12.22 3.81
N ALA A 208 6.60 -13.29 3.50
CA ALA A 208 7.75 -13.23 2.59
C ALA A 208 7.35 -12.73 1.18
N ASN A 209 6.24 -13.23 0.63
CA ASN A 209 5.73 -12.76 -0.67
C ASN A 209 5.35 -11.28 -0.62
N LEU A 210 4.66 -10.84 0.44
CA LEU A 210 4.33 -9.43 0.61
C LEU A 210 5.60 -8.57 0.61
N VAL A 211 6.61 -8.93 1.39
CA VAL A 211 7.85 -8.14 1.51
C VAL A 211 8.61 -8.10 0.19
N ALA A 212 8.76 -9.23 -0.48
CA ALA A 212 9.37 -9.29 -1.81
C ALA A 212 8.60 -8.46 -2.84
N ASP A 213 7.27 -8.53 -2.83
CA ASP A 213 6.43 -7.79 -3.76
C ASP A 213 6.40 -6.28 -3.46
N ALA A 214 6.27 -5.89 -2.19
CA ALA A 214 6.17 -4.50 -1.76
C ALA A 214 7.50 -3.74 -1.95
N PHE A 215 8.62 -4.36 -1.59
CA PHE A 215 9.92 -3.69 -1.53
C PHE A 215 10.85 -4.06 -2.69
N LEU A 216 10.67 -5.20 -3.37
CA LEU A 216 11.56 -5.62 -4.46
C LEU A 216 10.83 -5.77 -5.80
N CYS A 217 9.51 -5.61 -5.81
CA CYS A 217 8.64 -5.82 -6.97
C CYS A 217 8.73 -7.27 -7.49
N GLU A 218 8.96 -8.20 -6.57
CA GLU A 218 9.04 -9.63 -6.81
C GLU A 218 7.82 -10.34 -6.21
N ASP A 219 6.76 -10.47 -7.00
CA ASP A 219 5.58 -11.22 -6.61
C ASP A 219 5.71 -12.69 -7.02
N PHE A 220 5.96 -13.57 -6.06
CA PHE A 220 6.00 -15.01 -6.30
C PHE A 220 4.61 -15.58 -6.56
N ALA A 221 3.55 -14.96 -6.04
CA ALA A 221 2.18 -15.48 -6.13
C ALA A 221 1.53 -15.27 -7.51
N SER A 222 1.99 -14.29 -8.29
CA SER A 222 1.52 -14.09 -9.68
C SER A 222 2.26 -14.93 -10.73
N ARG A 223 3.25 -15.74 -10.33
CA ARG A 223 3.99 -16.59 -11.26
C ARG A 223 3.18 -17.83 -11.60
N ASP A 224 2.95 -18.06 -12.90
CA ASP A 224 2.35 -19.29 -13.39
C ASP A 224 3.33 -20.46 -13.24
N VAL A 225 2.95 -21.48 -12.47
CA VAL A 225 3.75 -22.71 -12.27
C VAL A 225 2.96 -23.92 -12.73
N LEU A 226 3.56 -24.70 -13.63
CA LEU A 226 3.05 -26.01 -14.02
C LEU A 226 3.63 -27.08 -13.09
N VAL A 227 2.80 -27.60 -12.19
CA VAL A 227 3.16 -28.70 -11.29
C VAL A 227 2.88 -30.02 -11.99
N GLU A 228 3.92 -30.61 -12.57
CA GLU A 228 3.87 -31.96 -13.14
C GLU A 228 4.03 -33.02 -12.03
N GLY A 229 3.47 -34.22 -12.22
CA GLY A 229 3.77 -35.39 -11.37
C GLY A 229 2.74 -35.77 -10.29
N GLY A 230 1.56 -35.15 -10.26
CA GLY A 230 0.45 -35.61 -9.39
C GLY A 230 0.67 -35.35 -7.90
N VAL A 231 1.47 -34.34 -7.55
CA VAL A 231 1.70 -33.88 -6.18
C VAL A 231 0.36 -33.46 -5.54
N SER A 232 0.08 -33.98 -4.35
CA SER A 232 -1.11 -33.62 -3.59
C SER A 232 -0.93 -32.25 -2.94
N LEU A 233 -1.36 -31.19 -3.62
CA LEU A 233 -1.25 -29.80 -3.13
C LEU A 233 -2.06 -29.51 -1.86
N SER A 234 -2.93 -30.43 -1.43
CA SER A 234 -3.73 -30.31 -0.20
C SER A 234 -3.05 -30.86 1.05
N ASP A 235 -1.88 -31.51 0.93
CA ASP A 235 -1.10 -32.01 2.06
C ASP A 235 0.19 -31.17 2.22
N PRO A 236 0.26 -30.27 3.21
CA PRO A 236 1.41 -29.37 3.39
C PRO A 236 2.73 -30.10 3.61
N LEU A 237 2.72 -31.27 4.26
CA LEU A 237 3.93 -32.04 4.54
C LEU A 237 4.38 -32.83 3.31
N ALA A 238 3.45 -33.34 2.51
CA ALA A 238 3.77 -33.96 1.22
C ALA A 238 4.38 -32.94 0.25
N VAL A 239 3.85 -31.72 0.22
CA VAL A 239 4.41 -30.63 -0.60
C VAL A 239 5.82 -30.26 -0.13
N ALA A 240 6.07 -30.15 1.18
CA ALA A 240 7.37 -29.75 1.73
C ALA A 240 8.56 -30.56 1.18
N GLY A 241 8.41 -31.88 0.96
CA GLY A 241 9.44 -32.70 0.33
C GLY A 241 9.73 -32.31 -1.13
N GLU A 242 8.67 -32.09 -1.92
CA GLU A 242 8.74 -31.70 -3.34
C GLU A 242 9.40 -30.32 -3.54
N LEU A 243 9.29 -29.41 -2.57
CA LEU A 243 9.91 -28.07 -2.64
C LEU A 243 11.44 -28.09 -2.77
N THR A 244 12.06 -29.22 -2.43
CA THR A 244 13.51 -29.39 -2.46
C THR A 244 14.00 -30.28 -3.59
N THR A 245 13.13 -31.13 -4.14
CA THR A 245 13.50 -32.16 -5.13
C THR A 245 12.87 -31.93 -6.50
N ASN A 246 11.71 -31.28 -6.57
CA ASN A 246 10.98 -31.05 -7.80
C ASN A 246 11.44 -29.76 -8.49
N PRO A 247 11.98 -29.82 -9.72
CA PRO A 247 12.48 -28.64 -10.42
C PRO A 247 11.42 -27.53 -10.59
N SER A 248 10.14 -27.88 -10.72
CA SER A 248 9.05 -26.90 -10.82
C SER A 248 8.83 -26.11 -9.53
N CYS A 249 9.18 -26.66 -8.37
CA CYS A 249 9.01 -26.01 -7.06
C CYS A 249 10.29 -25.31 -6.59
N VAL A 250 11.45 -25.93 -6.84
CA VAL A 250 12.74 -25.46 -6.33
C VAL A 250 13.07 -24.03 -6.76
N GLY A 251 12.72 -23.63 -7.99
CA GLY A 251 13.06 -22.31 -8.53
C GLY A 251 12.53 -21.14 -7.71
N CYS A 252 11.29 -21.22 -7.21
CA CYS A 252 10.73 -20.18 -6.34
C CYS A 252 11.10 -20.41 -4.87
N HIS A 253 11.02 -21.66 -4.39
CA HIS A 253 11.22 -21.99 -2.98
C HIS A 253 12.66 -21.83 -2.50
N GLN A 254 13.65 -21.82 -3.40
CA GLN A 254 15.04 -21.45 -3.06
C GLN A 254 15.17 -20.02 -2.51
N SER A 255 14.32 -19.10 -2.95
CA SER A 255 14.30 -17.73 -2.44
C SER A 255 13.21 -17.51 -1.39
N LEU A 256 12.01 -18.08 -1.61
CA LEU A 256 10.86 -17.82 -0.77
C LEU A 256 10.94 -18.48 0.62
N ASP A 257 11.43 -19.72 0.72
CA ASP A 257 11.48 -20.42 2.03
C ASP A 257 12.49 -19.77 2.99
N PRO A 258 13.73 -19.46 2.57
CA PRO A 258 14.66 -18.75 3.44
C PRO A 258 14.21 -17.32 3.78
N LEU A 259 13.52 -16.63 2.86
CA LEU A 259 12.93 -15.32 3.15
C LEU A 259 11.81 -15.42 4.20
N ALA A 260 11.00 -16.47 4.14
CA ALA A 260 9.94 -16.72 5.12
C ALA A 260 10.49 -17.05 6.51
N ALA A 261 11.69 -17.63 6.60
CA ALA A 261 12.31 -18.00 7.86
C ALA A 261 12.62 -16.79 8.75
N PHE A 262 12.80 -15.57 8.21
CA PHE A 262 12.98 -14.35 9.00
C PHE A 262 11.78 -13.97 9.88
N PHE A 263 10.57 -14.43 9.55
CA PHE A 263 9.35 -14.07 10.29
C PHE A 263 9.00 -15.05 11.41
N TRP A 264 9.83 -16.04 11.67
CA TRP A 264 9.66 -16.90 12.84
C TRP A 264 9.86 -16.11 14.13
N GLY A 265 9.22 -16.56 15.20
CA GLY A 265 9.03 -15.77 16.43
C GLY A 265 7.76 -14.91 16.40
N TYR A 266 7.33 -14.40 15.25
CA TYR A 266 6.00 -13.76 15.16
C TYR A 266 4.91 -14.81 15.21
N LYS A 267 3.84 -14.53 15.97
CA LYS A 267 2.67 -15.41 15.96
C LYS A 267 2.02 -15.43 14.58
N GLU A 268 1.38 -16.55 14.29
CA GLU A 268 0.63 -16.78 13.06
C GLU A 268 -0.42 -15.69 12.86
N GLN A 269 -1.20 -15.44 13.91
CA GLN A 269 -2.19 -14.36 13.96
C GLN A 269 -2.60 -14.03 15.41
N ILE A 270 -2.98 -12.77 15.66
CA ILE A 270 -3.75 -12.37 16.85
C ILE A 270 -5.20 -12.13 16.42
N MET A 271 -6.08 -13.08 16.74
CA MET A 271 -7.49 -13.00 16.36
C MET A 271 -8.33 -12.37 17.47
N ARG A 272 -9.35 -11.59 17.09
CA ARG A 272 -10.35 -11.03 18.01
C ARG A 272 -10.88 -12.06 19.02
N ASN A 273 -11.29 -13.23 18.53
CA ASN A 273 -11.86 -14.29 19.37
C ASN A 273 -10.83 -14.89 20.34
N ALA A 274 -9.54 -14.90 19.98
CA ALA A 274 -8.48 -15.34 20.88
C ALA A 274 -8.33 -14.35 22.04
N VAL A 275 -8.34 -13.05 21.75
CA VAL A 275 -8.34 -11.98 22.77
C VAL A 275 -9.57 -12.10 23.69
N THR A 276 -10.77 -12.19 23.12
CA THR A 276 -12.01 -12.35 23.91
C THR A 276 -11.98 -13.62 24.78
N SER A 277 -11.46 -14.72 24.24
CA SER A 277 -11.36 -16.00 24.96
C SER A 277 -10.33 -15.94 26.08
N ALA A 278 -9.22 -15.22 25.89
CA ALA A 278 -8.22 -15.00 26.93
C ALA A 278 -8.78 -14.21 28.12
N TYR A 279 -9.55 -13.14 27.86
CA TYR A 279 -10.26 -12.41 28.93
C TYR A 279 -11.31 -13.29 29.64
N THR A 280 -12.00 -14.18 28.91
CA THR A 280 -12.93 -15.14 29.53
C THR A 280 -12.20 -16.13 30.45
N ALA A 281 -10.93 -16.41 30.17
CA ALA A 281 -10.05 -17.26 30.95
C ALA A 281 -9.24 -16.50 32.01
N ASP A 282 -9.66 -15.28 32.38
CA ASP A 282 -9.00 -14.43 33.39
C ASP A 282 -7.53 -14.13 33.07
N CYS A 283 -7.18 -14.14 31.78
CA CYS A 283 -5.84 -13.84 31.29
C CYS A 283 -4.74 -14.66 31.97
N ALA A 284 -5.01 -15.91 32.37
CA ALA A 284 -4.06 -16.72 33.13
C ALA A 284 -4.01 -18.19 32.68
N TRP A 285 -2.79 -18.68 32.44
CA TRP A 285 -2.51 -20.08 32.16
C TRP A 285 -2.44 -20.86 33.46
N ASN A 286 -3.30 -21.87 33.56
CA ASN A 286 -3.20 -22.85 34.63
C ASN A 286 -2.13 -23.90 34.28
N TRP A 287 -0.94 -23.75 34.86
CA TRP A 287 0.18 -24.70 34.69
C TRP A 287 -0.13 -26.13 35.12
N ASN A 288 -1.17 -26.35 35.92
CA ASN A 288 -1.63 -27.71 36.23
C ASN A 288 -2.20 -28.44 35.00
N ASN A 289 -2.51 -27.72 33.92
CA ASN A 289 -2.98 -28.28 32.65
C ASN A 289 -1.82 -28.74 31.74
N GLY A 290 -0.57 -28.62 32.18
CA GLY A 290 0.62 -28.93 31.38
C GLY A 290 1.06 -27.78 30.49
N ASP A 291 1.86 -28.12 29.49
CA ASP A 291 2.31 -27.17 28.46
C ASP A 291 1.10 -26.70 27.61
N PRO A 292 1.12 -25.47 27.09
CA PRO A 292 0.00 -24.96 26.33
C PRO A 292 -0.18 -25.69 24.99
N TYR A 293 -1.41 -25.65 24.47
CA TYR A 293 -1.87 -26.50 23.37
C TYR A 293 -1.20 -26.23 22.01
N ARG A 294 -0.45 -25.13 21.88
CA ARG A 294 0.29 -24.74 20.67
C ARG A 294 1.64 -24.11 21.08
N GLY A 295 2.58 -24.93 21.56
CA GLY A 295 3.97 -24.48 21.79
C GLY A 295 4.10 -23.38 22.84
N SER A 296 4.40 -22.13 22.46
CA SER A 296 4.49 -20.99 23.39
C SER A 296 3.17 -20.22 23.60
N TYR A 297 2.08 -20.61 22.93
CA TYR A 297 0.87 -19.77 22.88
C TYR A 297 0.07 -19.88 24.17
N ARG A 298 0.21 -18.88 25.04
CA ARG A 298 -0.48 -18.79 26.34
C ARG A 298 -1.63 -17.79 26.29
N PRO A 299 -2.71 -17.98 27.06
CA PRO A 299 -3.78 -16.99 27.22
C PRO A 299 -3.25 -15.59 27.54
N GLU A 300 -2.24 -15.48 28.40
CA GLU A 300 -1.61 -14.20 28.76
C GLU A 300 -1.10 -13.41 27.54
N HIS A 301 -0.68 -14.10 26.47
CA HIS A 301 -0.15 -13.44 25.26
C HIS A 301 -1.25 -12.76 24.42
N PHE A 302 -2.51 -13.12 24.67
CA PHE A 302 -3.69 -12.63 23.97
C PHE A 302 -4.52 -11.65 24.82
N CYS A 303 -4.08 -11.29 26.02
CA CYS A 303 -4.64 -10.17 26.76
C CYS A 303 -3.79 -8.91 26.56
N TYR A 304 -4.35 -7.72 26.80
CA TYR A 304 -3.57 -6.49 26.72
C TYR A 304 -2.68 -6.38 27.98
N PRO A 305 -1.38 -6.05 27.84
CA PRO A 305 -0.65 -5.84 26.59
C PRO A 305 -0.35 -7.14 25.83
N LEU A 306 -0.64 -7.15 24.52
CA LEU A 306 -0.47 -8.29 23.63
C LEU A 306 1.00 -8.60 23.41
N LYS A 307 1.32 -9.90 23.36
CA LYS A 307 2.63 -10.38 22.89
C LYS A 307 2.48 -10.99 21.51
N PHE A 308 2.95 -10.30 20.48
CA PHE A 308 2.86 -10.80 19.11
C PHE A 308 4.12 -11.53 18.66
N TYR A 309 5.23 -11.28 19.35
CA TYR A 309 6.49 -11.97 19.12
C TYR A 309 6.90 -12.80 20.33
N GLU A 310 7.60 -13.91 20.08
CA GLU A 310 8.20 -14.77 21.07
C GLU A 310 9.59 -15.20 20.59
N ALA A 311 10.64 -14.65 21.21
CA ALA A 311 12.03 -14.91 20.82
C ALA A 311 12.40 -16.41 20.89
N THR A 312 11.78 -17.17 21.80
CA THR A 312 12.04 -18.62 21.88
C THR A 312 11.48 -19.42 20.69
N GLU A 313 10.66 -18.80 19.84
CA GLU A 313 10.13 -19.41 18.61
C GLU A 313 10.85 -18.94 17.34
N GLN A 314 11.85 -18.05 17.42
CA GLN A 314 12.60 -17.55 16.26
C GLN A 314 13.26 -18.67 15.45
N ASP A 315 13.76 -19.71 16.13
CA ASP A 315 14.38 -20.87 15.47
C ASP A 315 13.39 -22.02 15.21
N GLY A 316 12.08 -21.77 15.30
CA GLY A 316 11.05 -22.81 15.10
C GLY A 316 11.09 -23.45 13.72
N TRP A 317 11.60 -22.73 12.71
CA TRP A 317 11.83 -23.23 11.35
C TRP A 317 12.77 -24.45 11.34
N ALA A 318 13.72 -24.53 12.27
CA ALA A 318 14.73 -25.58 12.38
C ALA A 318 14.25 -26.81 13.16
N SER A 319 13.04 -26.76 13.73
CA SER A 319 12.53 -27.85 14.56
C SER A 319 12.52 -29.18 13.79
N PRO A 320 12.79 -30.33 14.45
CA PRO A 320 12.88 -31.62 13.77
C PRO A 320 11.62 -32.01 12.98
N ASP A 321 10.46 -31.49 13.40
CA ASP A 321 9.16 -31.76 12.78
C ASP A 321 8.90 -30.92 11.52
N ILE A 322 9.60 -29.79 11.35
CA ILE A 322 9.39 -28.82 10.27
C ILE A 322 10.57 -28.80 9.29
N ALA A 323 11.81 -28.77 9.82
CA ALA A 323 13.06 -28.91 9.09
C ALA A 323 13.19 -28.02 7.84
N LEU A 324 12.81 -26.74 7.96
CA LEU A 324 12.93 -25.76 6.87
C LEU A 324 14.36 -25.24 6.74
N ARG A 325 14.59 -24.46 5.66
CA ARG A 325 15.87 -23.79 5.41
C ARG A 325 16.07 -22.64 6.40
N PRO A 326 17.33 -22.33 6.78
CA PRO A 326 17.63 -21.18 7.62
C PRO A 326 17.26 -19.86 6.93
N PRO A 327 17.12 -18.76 7.69
CA PRO A 327 16.91 -17.44 7.13
C PRO A 327 18.04 -17.04 6.17
N ALA A 328 17.64 -16.59 4.97
CA ALA A 328 18.55 -16.05 3.98
C ALA A 328 17.80 -15.18 2.97
N PHE A 329 18.44 -14.10 2.54
CA PHE A 329 17.95 -13.21 1.50
C PHE A 329 18.66 -13.53 0.17
N TYR A 330 17.95 -14.20 -0.75
CA TYR A 330 18.49 -14.59 -2.07
C TYR A 330 19.86 -15.29 -2.01
N GLY A 331 20.06 -16.12 -0.98
CA GLY A 331 21.28 -16.90 -0.76
C GLY A 331 22.29 -16.27 0.20
N VAL A 332 22.08 -15.03 0.63
CA VAL A 332 22.86 -14.37 1.69
C VAL A 332 22.26 -14.72 3.06
N PRO A 333 22.96 -15.43 3.95
CA PRO A 333 22.44 -15.76 5.28
C PRO A 333 22.16 -14.51 6.13
N GLY A 334 21.15 -14.58 7.00
CA GLY A 334 20.88 -13.60 8.05
C GLY A 334 20.24 -14.27 9.26
N GLU A 335 20.04 -13.53 10.34
CA GLU A 335 19.51 -14.03 11.62
C GLU A 335 18.04 -13.69 11.83
N ASP A 336 17.63 -12.45 11.54
CA ASP A 336 16.29 -11.95 11.82
C ASP A 336 15.82 -10.79 10.91
N VAL A 337 14.70 -10.16 11.25
CA VAL A 337 14.12 -9.07 10.44
C VAL A 337 14.98 -7.81 10.38
N THR A 338 15.89 -7.58 11.34
CA THR A 338 16.84 -6.46 11.29
C THR A 338 17.86 -6.68 10.18
N ASP A 339 18.45 -7.88 10.10
CA ASP A 339 19.31 -8.26 8.96
C ASP A 339 18.55 -8.19 7.63
N LEU A 340 17.29 -8.67 7.61
CA LEU A 340 16.44 -8.59 6.41
C LEU A 340 16.21 -7.14 5.96
N GLY A 341 15.97 -6.23 6.91
CA GLY A 341 15.77 -4.81 6.65
C GLY A 341 16.98 -4.19 5.95
N GLU A 342 18.18 -4.44 6.48
CA GLU A 342 19.44 -3.97 5.88
C GLU A 342 19.68 -4.60 4.50
N MET A 343 19.48 -5.92 4.36
CA MET A 343 19.62 -6.60 3.07
C MET A 343 18.65 -6.09 2.00
N ILE A 344 17.43 -5.72 2.38
CA ILE A 344 16.47 -5.06 1.49
C ILE A 344 16.94 -3.65 1.12
N ALA A 345 17.37 -2.86 2.11
CA ALA A 345 17.84 -1.50 1.89
C ALA A 345 19.06 -1.42 0.95
N GLU A 346 19.96 -2.39 1.03
CA GLU A 346 21.14 -2.50 0.17
C GLU A 346 20.84 -3.08 -1.24
N ASP A 347 19.68 -3.72 -1.43
CA ASP A 347 19.34 -4.35 -2.70
C ASP A 347 18.96 -3.30 -3.77
N PRO A 348 19.59 -3.28 -4.96
CA PRO A 348 19.23 -2.34 -6.02
C PRO A 348 17.76 -2.39 -6.44
N ARG A 349 17.09 -3.53 -6.27
CA ARG A 349 15.65 -3.70 -6.56
C ARG A 349 14.78 -2.87 -5.62
N PHE A 350 15.24 -2.53 -4.41
CA PHE A 350 14.54 -1.62 -3.51
C PHE A 350 14.27 -0.28 -4.18
N SER A 351 15.34 0.40 -4.62
CA SER A 351 15.23 1.70 -5.30
C SER A 351 14.35 1.64 -6.57
N ILE A 352 14.48 0.58 -7.37
CA ILE A 352 13.68 0.37 -8.58
C ILE A 352 12.20 0.18 -8.22
N CYS A 353 11.91 -0.60 -7.19
CA CYS A 353 10.54 -0.88 -6.80
C CYS A 353 9.87 0.33 -6.14
N THR A 354 10.60 1.08 -5.30
CA THR A 354 10.10 2.34 -4.72
C THR A 354 9.67 3.31 -5.81
N VAL A 355 10.52 3.54 -6.82
CA VAL A 355 10.19 4.41 -7.97
C VAL A 355 8.91 3.94 -8.67
N ARG A 356 8.79 2.65 -8.96
CA ARG A 356 7.59 2.10 -9.62
C ARG A 356 6.34 2.24 -8.76
N ASN A 357 6.43 2.00 -7.45
CA ASN A 357 5.31 2.16 -6.53
C ASN A 357 4.85 3.63 -6.46
N PHE A 358 5.80 4.57 -6.32
CA PHE A 358 5.50 6.01 -6.27
C PHE A 358 4.91 6.51 -7.59
N TYR A 359 5.54 6.17 -8.72
CA TYR A 359 5.05 6.58 -10.03
C TYR A 359 3.65 6.03 -10.31
N ALA A 360 3.44 4.73 -10.07
CA ALA A 360 2.15 4.07 -10.30
C ALA A 360 1.02 4.74 -9.52
N TYR A 361 1.26 5.06 -8.25
CA TYR A 361 0.26 5.71 -7.41
C TYR A 361 -0.04 7.14 -7.88
N LEU A 362 1.00 7.97 -8.04
CA LEU A 362 0.87 9.40 -8.38
C LEU A 362 0.36 9.61 -9.82
N ALA A 363 0.74 8.74 -10.75
CA ALA A 363 0.35 8.85 -12.16
C ALA A 363 -0.90 8.03 -12.52
N GLU A 364 -1.43 7.26 -11.57
CA GLU A 364 -2.58 6.35 -11.71
C GLU A 364 -2.42 5.35 -12.86
N VAL A 365 -1.27 4.69 -12.90
CA VAL A 365 -0.97 3.62 -13.85
C VAL A 365 -0.70 2.32 -13.12
N GLN A 366 -0.77 1.19 -13.82
CA GLN A 366 -0.33 -0.07 -13.24
C GLN A 366 1.19 -0.03 -13.02
N ARG A 367 1.64 -0.55 -11.88
CA ARG A 367 3.07 -0.62 -11.53
C ARG A 367 3.93 -1.32 -12.59
N THR A 368 3.39 -2.34 -13.25
CA THR A 368 4.05 -3.09 -14.33
C THR A 368 4.16 -2.31 -15.64
N ASP A 369 3.35 -1.27 -15.81
CA ASP A 369 3.30 -0.48 -17.04
C ASP A 369 4.29 0.68 -17.02
N VAL A 370 4.94 0.94 -15.88
CA VAL A 370 5.96 1.98 -15.74
C VAL A 370 7.22 1.58 -16.54
N PRO A 371 7.61 2.36 -17.57
CA PRO A 371 8.74 2.03 -18.43
C PRO A 371 10.07 1.92 -17.69
N LEU A 372 10.96 1.06 -18.17
CA LEU A 372 12.26 0.81 -17.54
C LEU A 372 13.22 2.00 -17.63
N ASP A 373 13.21 2.72 -18.74
CA ASP A 373 13.99 3.94 -18.97
C ASP A 373 13.57 5.05 -17.99
N LEU A 374 12.27 5.34 -17.90
CA LEU A 374 11.71 6.27 -16.92
C LEU A 374 12.02 5.84 -15.48
N THR A 375 11.88 4.55 -15.18
CA THR A 375 12.22 4.00 -13.87
C THR A 375 13.71 4.22 -13.55
N THR A 376 14.59 4.06 -14.52
CA THR A 376 16.05 4.21 -14.37
C THR A 376 16.41 5.66 -14.08
N GLU A 377 15.86 6.60 -14.85
CA GLU A 377 16.08 8.05 -14.64
C GLU A 377 15.64 8.50 -13.25
N LEU A 378 14.41 8.16 -12.86
CA LEU A 378 13.87 8.53 -11.55
C LEU A 378 14.61 7.85 -10.40
N ARG A 379 15.07 6.61 -10.59
CA ARG A 379 15.91 5.89 -9.61
C ARG A 379 17.24 6.62 -9.41
N ASP A 380 17.88 7.09 -10.46
CA ASP A 380 19.17 7.78 -10.34
C ASP A 380 19.02 9.08 -9.55
N ALA A 381 17.93 9.83 -9.78
CA ALA A 381 17.59 11.00 -8.96
C ALA A 381 17.30 10.63 -7.50
N PHE A 382 16.57 9.53 -7.27
CA PHE A 382 16.23 9.03 -5.93
C PHE A 382 17.48 8.62 -5.14
N VAL A 383 18.40 7.86 -5.74
CA VAL A 383 19.66 7.46 -5.09
C VAL A 383 20.58 8.65 -4.89
N ALA A 384 20.69 9.56 -5.87
CA ALA A 384 21.53 10.76 -5.77
C ALA A 384 21.06 11.74 -4.68
N SER A 385 19.76 11.73 -4.36
CA SER A 385 19.17 12.50 -3.26
C SER A 385 19.21 11.76 -1.91
N ASN A 386 20.05 10.73 -1.78
CA ASN A 386 20.14 9.89 -0.58
C ASN A 386 18.79 9.27 -0.17
N PHE A 387 18.05 8.76 -1.16
CA PHE A 387 16.74 8.14 -0.98
C PHE A 387 15.66 9.10 -0.44
N SER A 388 15.70 10.40 -0.78
CA SER A 388 14.62 11.33 -0.40
C SER A 388 13.32 11.04 -1.16
N ALA A 389 12.27 10.64 -0.43
CA ALA A 389 10.95 10.42 -0.99
C ALA A 389 10.30 11.71 -1.51
N LYS A 390 10.57 12.86 -0.86
CA LYS A 390 10.14 14.19 -1.33
C LYS A 390 10.75 14.50 -2.71
N GLN A 391 12.06 14.28 -2.88
CA GLN A 391 12.73 14.50 -4.17
C GLN A 391 12.25 13.53 -5.25
N LEU A 392 11.95 12.27 -4.90
CA LEU A 392 11.33 11.32 -5.83
C LEU A 392 9.95 11.80 -6.28
N ALA A 393 9.08 12.18 -5.35
CA ALA A 393 7.74 12.69 -5.67
C ALA A 393 7.80 13.95 -6.56
N LYS A 394 8.72 14.88 -6.25
CA LYS A 394 9.01 16.05 -7.09
C LYS A 394 9.40 15.66 -8.51
N SER A 395 10.38 14.76 -8.64
CA SER A 395 10.91 14.30 -9.93
C SER A 395 9.82 13.65 -10.78
N ILE A 396 8.91 12.89 -10.15
CA ILE A 396 7.77 12.28 -10.83
C ILE A 396 6.82 13.34 -11.40
N VAL A 397 6.33 14.28 -10.58
CA VAL A 397 5.31 15.23 -11.03
C VAL A 397 5.84 16.28 -12.01
N LEU A 398 7.16 16.49 -12.03
CA LEU A 398 7.83 17.37 -12.98
C LEU A 398 8.29 16.66 -14.26
N SER A 399 8.26 15.32 -14.28
CA SER A 399 8.69 14.53 -15.44
C SER A 399 7.86 14.81 -16.70
N GLU A 400 8.48 14.66 -17.87
CA GLU A 400 7.80 14.85 -19.15
C GLU A 400 6.58 13.93 -19.31
N PRO A 401 6.65 12.61 -19.03
CA PRO A 401 5.48 11.74 -19.17
C PRO A 401 4.29 12.17 -18.28
N PHE A 402 4.56 12.71 -17.09
CA PHE A 402 3.52 13.21 -16.19
C PHE A 402 2.83 14.48 -16.72
N ALA A 403 3.49 15.24 -17.59
CA ALA A 403 2.94 16.42 -18.24
C ALA A 403 2.11 16.11 -19.50
N ILE A 404 2.06 14.86 -19.97
CA ILE A 404 1.36 14.50 -21.20
C ILE A 404 -0.15 14.37 -20.97
N ALA A 405 -0.95 15.03 -21.81
CA ALA A 405 -2.40 14.95 -21.85
C ALA A 405 -2.94 13.81 -22.73
N GLY A 406 -2.19 13.44 -23.77
CA GLY A 406 -2.56 12.35 -24.69
C GLY A 406 -1.73 12.34 -25.97
N ALA A 407 -2.02 11.39 -26.86
CA ALA A 407 -1.43 11.33 -28.20
C ALA A 407 -2.12 12.34 -29.14
N VAL A 408 -1.39 12.88 -30.12
CA VAL A 408 -1.97 13.72 -31.17
C VAL A 408 -2.85 12.85 -32.06
N SER A 409 -4.15 13.14 -32.10
CA SER A 409 -5.16 12.48 -32.93
C SER A 409 -5.07 12.94 -34.40
N THR A 410 -3.91 12.83 -35.03
CA THR A 410 -3.78 12.90 -36.49
C THR A 410 -3.92 11.50 -37.07
N PRO A 411 -4.46 11.31 -38.30
CA PRO A 411 -4.37 10.05 -39.01
C PRO A 411 -2.90 9.81 -39.36
N VAL A 412 -2.12 9.34 -38.38
CA VAL A 412 -0.78 8.83 -38.63
C VAL A 412 -1.03 7.55 -39.41
N THR A 413 -0.67 7.54 -40.69
CA THR A 413 -0.16 6.31 -41.31
C THR A 413 1.05 5.91 -40.49
N ALA A 414 0.82 5.28 -39.33
CA ALA A 414 1.88 4.78 -38.48
C ALA A 414 2.62 3.78 -39.36
N THR A 415 3.79 4.20 -39.84
CA THR A 415 4.76 3.23 -40.34
C THR A 415 4.98 2.24 -39.20
N ALA A 416 5.09 0.95 -39.51
CA ALA A 416 5.21 -0.12 -38.52
C ALA A 416 6.48 -0.03 -37.62
N THR A 417 7.20 1.09 -37.66
CA THR A 417 8.49 1.37 -37.06
C THR A 417 8.46 2.50 -36.02
N ALA A 418 7.40 3.31 -35.90
CA ALA A 418 7.32 4.38 -34.90
C ALA A 418 7.16 3.83 -33.46
N SER A 419 7.96 4.31 -32.50
CA SER A 419 7.73 4.02 -31.08
C SER A 419 6.55 4.84 -30.55
N THR A 420 5.73 4.23 -29.69
CA THR A 420 4.67 4.94 -28.97
C THR A 420 5.26 5.45 -27.66
N PRO A 421 5.22 6.76 -27.38
CA PRO A 421 5.65 7.30 -26.10
C PRO A 421 4.79 6.72 -24.99
N PHE A 422 5.36 6.61 -23.80
CA PHE A 422 4.58 6.27 -22.63
C PHE A 422 3.64 7.44 -22.27
N ILE A 423 2.34 7.16 -22.22
CA ILE A 423 1.29 8.13 -21.92
C ILE A 423 0.51 7.58 -20.73
N PRO A 424 0.60 8.19 -19.53
CA PRO A 424 -0.11 7.71 -18.33
C PRO A 424 -1.63 7.64 -18.49
N GLY A 425 -2.19 8.43 -19.41
CA GLY A 425 -3.62 8.44 -19.70
C GLY A 425 -4.39 9.43 -18.83
N ILE A 426 -5.71 9.22 -18.71
CA ILE A 426 -6.59 10.03 -17.87
C ILE A 426 -6.43 9.57 -16.42
N GLN A 427 -6.12 10.50 -15.54
CA GLN A 427 -6.08 10.27 -14.09
C GLN A 427 -7.47 10.57 -13.50
N VAL A 428 -8.03 9.58 -12.81
CA VAL A 428 -9.35 9.57 -12.19
C VAL A 428 -9.23 9.68 -10.67
N ILE A 429 -9.84 10.71 -10.10
CA ILE A 429 -9.78 10.98 -8.66
C ILE A 429 -10.05 9.74 -7.78
N ARG A 430 -9.19 9.54 -6.78
CA ARG A 430 -9.28 8.48 -5.76
C ARG A 430 -10.26 8.83 -4.64
N PRO A 431 -10.74 7.84 -3.86
CA PRO A 431 -11.59 8.08 -2.69
C PRO A 431 -11.07 9.14 -1.72
N GLU A 432 -9.83 8.98 -1.31
CA GLU A 432 -9.18 9.84 -0.34
C GLU A 432 -8.99 11.26 -0.90
N GLN A 433 -8.60 11.37 -2.18
CA GLN A 433 -8.47 12.65 -2.87
C GLN A 433 -9.82 13.38 -3.01
N TYR A 434 -10.89 12.66 -3.36
CA TYR A 434 -12.20 13.30 -3.52
C TYR A 434 -12.79 13.73 -2.17
N ALA A 435 -12.64 12.90 -1.14
CA ALA A 435 -13.05 13.24 0.23
C ALA A 435 -12.36 14.54 0.70
N ARG A 436 -11.02 14.59 0.61
CA ARG A 436 -10.24 15.80 0.96
C ARG A 436 -10.60 17.00 0.11
N THR A 437 -10.78 16.83 -1.20
CA THR A 437 -11.18 17.93 -2.10
C THR A 437 -12.55 18.50 -1.74
N ILE A 438 -13.52 17.64 -1.40
CA ILE A 438 -14.86 18.10 -0.99
C ILE A 438 -14.79 18.80 0.36
N GLU A 439 -14.07 18.25 1.33
CA GLU A 439 -13.88 18.86 2.64
C GLU A 439 -13.18 20.23 2.54
N ASP A 440 -12.07 20.32 1.79
CA ASP A 440 -11.35 21.57 1.55
C ASP A 440 -12.27 22.64 0.94
N LEU A 441 -13.02 22.28 -0.11
CA LEU A 441 -13.89 23.23 -0.81
C LEU A 441 -15.11 23.63 0.01
N THR A 442 -15.71 22.72 0.76
CA THR A 442 -17.06 22.89 1.31
C THR A 442 -17.12 22.88 2.83
N GLY A 443 -16.16 22.24 3.49
CA GLY A 443 -16.19 21.90 4.92
C GLY A 443 -17.03 20.65 5.24
N PHE A 444 -17.53 19.95 4.23
CA PHE A 444 -18.37 18.77 4.40
C PHE A 444 -17.53 17.50 4.48
N THR A 445 -17.74 16.72 5.54
CA THR A 445 -17.33 15.31 5.64
C THR A 445 -18.59 14.43 5.58
N TRP A 446 -18.50 13.30 4.88
CA TRP A 446 -19.65 12.41 4.72
C TRP A 446 -19.64 11.34 5.81
N GLU A 447 -20.17 11.69 6.97
CA GLU A 447 -20.14 10.84 8.16
C GLU A 447 -21.50 10.21 8.46
N THR A 448 -21.46 9.03 9.09
CA THR A 448 -22.61 8.40 9.71
C THR A 448 -22.22 7.73 11.02
N ASN A 449 -23.17 7.63 11.93
CA ASN A 449 -23.03 6.81 13.13
C ASN A 449 -23.71 5.45 12.88
N PRO A 450 -22.95 4.34 12.73
CA PRO A 450 -23.53 3.03 12.47
C PRO A 450 -23.96 2.31 13.76
N ASP A 451 -23.78 2.93 14.93
CA ASP A 451 -24.00 2.26 16.21
C ASP A 451 -25.49 2.08 16.52
N LEU A 452 -25.85 0.84 16.80
CA LEU A 452 -27.15 0.50 17.36
C LEU A 452 -27.12 0.69 18.88
N ALA A 453 -28.28 0.94 19.50
CA ALA A 453 -28.40 1.06 20.96
C ALA A 453 -27.85 -0.16 21.73
N SER A 454 -27.73 -1.32 21.08
CA SER A 454 -27.16 -2.55 21.64
C SER A 454 -25.68 -2.77 21.35
N CYS A 455 -24.95 -1.85 20.70
CA CYS A 455 -23.53 -2.03 20.39
C CYS A 455 -22.67 -2.25 21.66
N ALA A 456 -23.14 -1.71 22.79
CA ALA A 456 -22.57 -1.87 24.13
C ALA A 456 -22.94 -3.19 24.84
N VAL A 457 -23.84 -4.02 24.28
CA VAL A 457 -24.32 -5.25 24.93
C VAL A 457 -24.13 -6.45 23.99
N GLY A 458 -23.21 -7.35 24.36
CA GLY A 458 -23.03 -8.65 23.72
C GLY A 458 -22.16 -8.66 22.45
N THR A 459 -22.04 -7.55 21.72
CA THR A 459 -21.07 -7.41 20.62
C THR A 459 -19.81 -6.65 21.01
N ASN A 460 -19.89 -5.68 21.93
CA ASN A 460 -18.79 -4.80 22.37
C ASN A 460 -18.07 -4.11 21.20
N VAL A 461 -18.84 -3.64 20.21
CA VAL A 461 -18.31 -2.96 19.03
C VAL A 461 -19.17 -1.75 18.73
N CYS A 462 -18.84 -0.63 19.36
CA CYS A 462 -19.33 0.68 18.95
C CYS A 462 -18.21 1.34 18.13
N TRP A 463 -18.57 1.98 17.01
CA TRP A 463 -17.64 2.63 16.07
C TRP A 463 -17.76 4.15 16.10
N GLY A 464 -18.74 4.73 16.79
CA GLY A 464 -18.95 6.17 16.79
C GLY A 464 -19.25 6.70 15.39
N ASP A 465 -18.85 7.93 15.12
CA ASP A 465 -19.02 8.54 13.80
C ASP A 465 -17.94 8.02 12.83
N THR A 466 -18.36 7.59 11.64
CA THR A 466 -17.50 6.96 10.64
C THR A 466 -17.62 7.68 9.30
N ASN A 467 -16.50 7.94 8.64
CA ASN A 467 -16.47 8.59 7.33
C ASN A 467 -16.74 7.57 6.21
N LEU A 468 -17.86 7.75 5.52
CA LEU A 468 -18.37 6.86 4.48
C LEU A 468 -17.50 6.78 3.23
N LEU A 469 -16.55 7.70 3.01
CA LEU A 469 -15.63 7.64 1.88
C LEU A 469 -14.36 6.83 2.16
N THR A 470 -14.02 6.63 3.42
CA THR A 470 -12.76 6.01 3.83
C THR A 470 -12.94 4.65 4.51
N THR A 471 -14.18 4.22 4.73
CA THR A 471 -14.58 2.89 5.23
C THR A 471 -15.19 2.02 4.13
N ASP A 472 -14.85 0.73 4.14
CA ASP A 472 -15.50 -0.31 3.34
C ASP A 472 -16.59 -1.03 4.13
N ARG A 473 -16.42 -1.11 5.45
CA ARG A 473 -17.39 -1.75 6.35
C ARG A 473 -18.75 -1.07 6.33
N PHE A 474 -18.77 0.25 6.34
CA PHE A 474 -20.02 1.04 6.38
C PHE A 474 -20.23 1.92 5.15
N GLY A 475 -19.18 2.10 4.34
CA GLY A 475 -19.11 3.13 3.32
C GLY A 475 -18.90 2.62 1.92
N TYR A 476 -18.24 3.46 1.12
CA TYR A 476 -18.18 3.36 -0.32
C TYR A 476 -16.75 3.33 -0.87
N ARG A 477 -15.71 3.16 -0.03
CA ARG A 477 -14.32 3.28 -0.46
C ARG A 477 -13.99 2.38 -1.68
N ALA A 478 -14.22 1.08 -1.59
CA ALA A 478 -14.01 0.14 -2.71
C ALA A 478 -15.00 0.36 -3.86
N MET A 479 -16.25 0.74 -3.57
CA MET A 479 -17.23 1.06 -4.62
C MET A 479 -16.79 2.27 -5.46
N PHE A 480 -16.09 3.20 -4.84
CA PHE A 480 -15.52 4.38 -5.46
C PHE A 480 -14.14 4.14 -6.08
N GLY A 481 -13.62 2.91 -6.01
CA GLY A 481 -12.40 2.46 -6.69
C GLY A 481 -11.15 2.40 -5.81
N GLY A 482 -11.29 2.54 -4.49
CA GLY A 482 -10.23 2.23 -3.53
C GLY A 482 -10.06 0.71 -3.32
N VAL A 483 -9.20 0.35 -2.37
CA VAL A 483 -8.95 -1.04 -1.95
C VAL A 483 -9.56 -1.30 -0.58
N ASP A 484 -10.16 -2.47 -0.35
CA ASP A 484 -10.58 -2.88 1.01
C ASP A 484 -9.44 -3.57 1.78
N GLY A 485 -8.38 -3.88 1.04
CA GLY A 485 -7.22 -4.58 1.53
C GLY A 485 -7.40 -6.08 1.61
N LEU A 486 -8.60 -6.69 1.53
CA LEU A 486 -8.78 -8.15 1.66
C LEU A 486 -9.30 -8.85 0.41
N GLN A 487 -10.42 -8.36 -0.15
CA GLN A 487 -11.05 -8.95 -1.34
C GLN A 487 -10.77 -8.11 -2.58
N VAL A 488 -10.71 -6.79 -2.39
CA VAL A 488 -10.34 -5.80 -3.39
C VAL A 488 -8.93 -5.30 -3.06
N THR A 489 -7.93 -5.91 -3.70
CA THR A 489 -6.51 -5.65 -3.45
C THR A 489 -5.83 -4.82 -4.53
N ALA A 490 -6.61 -4.27 -5.47
CA ALA A 490 -6.12 -3.39 -6.52
C ALA A 490 -7.13 -2.26 -6.71
N SER A 491 -6.63 -1.03 -6.79
CA SER A 491 -7.45 0.15 -7.04
C SER A 491 -7.96 0.17 -8.48
N ILE A 492 -9.06 0.87 -8.69
CA ILE A 492 -9.64 1.06 -10.02
C ILE A 492 -9.21 2.42 -10.57
N ILE A 493 -8.22 2.38 -11.45
CA ILE A 493 -7.65 3.54 -12.18
C ILE A 493 -8.47 3.96 -13.42
N GLY A 494 -9.74 3.54 -13.49
CA GLY A 494 -10.66 3.88 -14.58
C GLY A 494 -12.01 4.40 -14.08
N ALA A 495 -12.81 4.94 -14.99
CA ALA A 495 -14.18 5.33 -14.69
C ALA A 495 -15.10 4.09 -14.63
N THR A 496 -15.85 3.94 -13.55
CA THR A 496 -16.88 2.90 -13.40
C THR A 496 -18.22 3.51 -13.05
N PRO A 497 -19.35 2.83 -13.34
CA PRO A 497 -20.67 3.31 -12.93
C PRO A 497 -20.77 3.53 -11.42
N THR A 498 -20.19 2.65 -10.60
CA THR A 498 -20.20 2.81 -9.14
C THR A 498 -19.38 4.02 -8.71
N LYS A 499 -18.23 4.25 -9.33
CA LYS A 499 -17.41 5.43 -9.06
C LYS A 499 -18.22 6.72 -9.30
N MET A 500 -18.89 6.81 -10.44
CA MET A 500 -19.71 7.98 -10.79
C MET A 500 -20.90 8.18 -9.84
N MET A 501 -21.58 7.11 -9.42
CA MET A 501 -22.68 7.21 -8.45
C MET A 501 -22.22 7.75 -7.10
N VAL A 502 -21.08 7.28 -6.58
CA VAL A 502 -20.54 7.78 -5.31
C VAL A 502 -20.16 9.26 -5.42
N MET A 503 -19.55 9.67 -6.54
CA MET A 503 -19.24 11.08 -6.78
C MET A 503 -20.48 11.96 -6.80
N GLU A 504 -21.52 11.53 -7.50
CA GLU A 504 -22.77 12.29 -7.63
C GLU A 504 -23.46 12.45 -6.27
N ILE A 505 -23.53 11.39 -5.45
CA ILE A 505 -24.18 11.45 -4.13
C ILE A 505 -23.38 12.33 -3.17
N LEU A 506 -22.07 12.11 -3.04
CA LEU A 506 -21.21 12.94 -2.19
C LEU A 506 -21.28 14.42 -2.61
N GLY A 507 -21.20 14.69 -3.91
CA GLY A 507 -21.34 16.05 -4.43
C GLY A 507 -22.70 16.68 -4.13
N ALA A 508 -23.79 15.91 -4.19
CA ALA A 508 -25.13 16.39 -3.85
C ALA A 508 -25.30 16.69 -2.35
N GLU A 509 -24.80 15.81 -1.48
CA GLU A 509 -24.83 16.01 -0.02
C GLU A 509 -23.99 17.24 0.38
N ALA A 510 -22.77 17.35 -0.16
CA ALA A 510 -21.91 18.50 0.07
C ALA A 510 -22.55 19.81 -0.43
N ALA A 511 -23.21 19.80 -1.60
CA ALA A 511 -23.93 20.97 -2.10
C ALA A 511 -25.10 21.36 -1.18
N GLY A 512 -25.85 20.39 -0.67
CA GLY A 512 -26.91 20.61 0.32
C GLY A 512 -26.37 21.25 1.61
N TYR A 513 -25.25 20.73 2.12
CA TYR A 513 -24.53 21.28 3.26
C TYR A 513 -24.13 22.74 3.02
N VAL A 514 -23.49 23.05 1.89
CA VAL A 514 -23.05 24.42 1.55
C VAL A 514 -24.23 25.39 1.52
N VAL A 515 -25.34 25.00 0.88
CA VAL A 515 -26.55 25.83 0.85
C VAL A 515 -27.03 26.13 2.27
N ALA A 516 -27.11 25.12 3.14
CA ALA A 516 -27.55 25.30 4.52
C ALA A 516 -26.57 26.17 5.34
N ALA A 517 -25.26 25.90 5.23
CA ALA A 517 -24.22 26.58 5.99
C ALA A 517 -24.05 28.05 5.55
N ASP A 518 -23.93 28.31 4.25
CA ASP A 518 -23.67 29.66 3.74
C ASP A 518 -24.90 30.58 3.90
N PHE A 519 -26.11 30.09 3.66
CA PHE A 519 -27.31 30.90 3.91
C PHE A 519 -27.65 31.02 5.39
N GLY A 520 -27.06 30.20 6.26
CA GLY A 520 -27.11 30.35 7.72
C GLY A 520 -26.21 31.48 8.26
N THR A 521 -25.30 32.03 7.45
CA THR A 521 -24.37 33.10 7.85
C THR A 521 -24.56 34.38 7.01
N SER A 522 -23.96 35.48 7.45
CA SER A 522 -23.96 36.73 6.68
C SER A 522 -23.15 36.58 5.39
N ALA A 523 -23.51 37.30 4.31
CA ALA A 523 -22.83 37.22 3.02
C ALA A 523 -21.29 37.36 3.08
N ALA A 524 -20.77 38.19 4.00
CA ALA A 524 -19.33 38.38 4.18
C ALA A 524 -18.58 37.16 4.76
N ASN A 525 -19.30 36.19 5.34
CA ASN A 525 -18.74 35.01 6.02
C ASN A 525 -19.07 33.70 5.27
N ARG A 526 -19.66 33.79 4.08
CA ARG A 526 -19.98 32.61 3.26
C ARG A 526 -18.72 32.05 2.64
N LYS A 527 -18.64 30.72 2.54
CA LYS A 527 -17.49 30.03 1.95
C LYS A 527 -17.56 30.01 0.43
N LEU A 528 -18.72 29.70 -0.15
CA LEU A 528 -18.88 29.49 -1.60
C LEU A 528 -19.98 30.33 -2.25
N LEU A 529 -21.13 30.51 -1.59
CA LEU A 529 -22.31 31.19 -2.14
C LEU A 529 -22.31 32.71 -1.81
N THR A 530 -21.25 33.40 -2.23
CA THR A 530 -21.02 34.84 -1.95
C THR A 530 -22.06 35.75 -2.60
#